data_AF-A0A4Y6PNE5-F1
#
_entry.id   AF-A0A4Y6PNE5-F1
#
_cell.length_a   1.000
_cell.length_b   1.000
_cell.length_c   1.000
_cell.angle_alpha   90.00
_cell.angle_beta   90.00
_cell.angle_gamma   90.00
#
_symmetry.space_group_name_H-M   'P 1'
#
loop_
_entity.id
_entity.type
_entity.pdbx_description
1 polymer ?
#
loop_
_entity_poly.entity_id
_entity_poly.type
_entity_poly.pdbx_seq_one_letter_code
_entity_poly.pdbx_strand_id
1 'polypeptide(L)' 'MRRTELTKQTARQKGYAAMGSASLTVLFVFMVSPWFLLAGGPATAWLTYRWLQYRAEWGLRF' A
#
# COMPACT_ATOMS: atom_id res chain seq x y z
N MET A 1 -4.49 11.98 23.59
CA MET A 1 -3.33 11.35 22.89
C MET A 1 -3.65 10.02 22.19
N ARG A 2 -4.68 9.24 22.55
CA ARG A 2 -5.05 7.97 21.86
C ARG A 2 -5.35 8.08 20.34
N ARG A 3 -5.93 9.19 19.86
CA ARG A 3 -6.28 9.37 18.43
C ARG A 3 -5.06 9.41 17.50
N THR A 4 -3.93 9.94 17.97
CA THR A 4 -2.68 10.03 17.18
C THR A 4 -1.95 8.68 17.08
N GLU A 5 -2.16 7.77 18.02
CA GLU A 5 -1.59 6.40 17.97
C GLU A 5 -2.37 5.51 17.01
N LEU A 6 -3.70 5.57 17.07
CA LEU A 6 -4.58 4.84 16.15
C LEU A 6 -4.33 5.25 14.68
N THR A 7 -4.21 6.55 14.41
CA THR A 7 -3.91 7.06 13.05
C THR A 7 -2.55 6.62 12.53
N LYS A 8 -1.51 6.60 13.37
CA LYS A 8 -0.20 6.02 13.01
C LYS A 8 -0.29 4.51 12.72
N GLN A 9 -1.06 3.78 13.52
CA GLN A 9 -1.26 2.34 13.32
C GLN A 9 -2.03 2.04 12.03
N THR A 10 -3.09 2.80 11.73
CA THR A 10 -3.84 2.69 10.47
C THR A 10 -2.97 3.06 9.27
N ALA A 11 -2.12 4.08 9.37
CA ALA A 11 -1.17 4.41 8.32
C ALA A 11 -0.17 3.27 8.08
N ARG A 12 0.33 2.62 9.14
CA ARG A 12 1.19 1.42 9.00
C ARG A 12 0.45 0.26 8.34
N GLN A 13 -0.79 -0.04 8.74
CA GLN A 13 -1.59 -1.10 8.12
C GLN A 13 -1.83 -0.84 6.62
N LYS A 14 -2.14 0.40 6.23
CA LYS A 14 -2.25 0.78 4.81
C LYS A 14 -0.93 0.61 4.05
N GLY A 15 0.19 0.94 4.67
CA GLY A 15 1.53 0.70 4.12
C GLY A 15 1.83 -0.78 3.92
N TYR A 16 1.50 -1.62 4.91
CA TYR A 16 1.63 -3.08 4.77
C TYR A 16 0.71 -3.67 3.70
N ALA A 17 -0.50 -3.14 3.53
CA ALA A 17 -1.38 -3.55 2.44
C ALA A 17 -0.80 -3.20 1.06
N ALA A 18 -0.23 -1.99 0.91
CA ALA A 18 0.44 -1.58 -0.31
C ALA A 18 1.68 -2.45 -0.61
N MET A 19 2.52 -2.70 0.39
CA MET A 19 3.69 -3.58 0.25
C MET A 19 3.29 -5.03 -0.05
N GLY A 20 2.30 -5.57 0.65
CA GLY A 20 1.79 -6.92 0.42
C GLY A 20 1.24 -7.08 -0.99
N SER A 21 0.50 -6.09 -1.48
CA SER A 21 0.03 -6.04 -2.87
C SER A 21 1.18 -6.00 -3.87
N ALA A 22 2.22 -5.19 -3.62
CA ALA A 22 3.40 -5.12 -4.47
C ALA A 22 4.12 -6.48 -4.54
N SER A 23 4.37 -7.09 -3.39
CA SER A 23 5.04 -8.39 -3.28
C SER A 23 4.25 -9.50 -3.97
N LEU A 24 2.93 -9.54 -3.79
CA LEU A 24 2.06 -10.51 -4.47
C LEU A 24 2.07 -10.29 -5.99
N THR A 25 2.00 -9.04 -6.45
CA THR A 25 2.06 -8.73 -7.88
C THR A 25 3.36 -9.22 -8.48
N VAL A 26 4.51 -8.95 -7.85
CA VAL A 26 5.81 -9.43 -8.32
C VAL A 26 5.88 -10.96 -8.31
N LEU A 27 5.36 -11.60 -7.26
CA LEU A 27 5.32 -13.06 -7.18
C LEU A 27 4.49 -13.69 -8.31
N PHE A 28 3.28 -13.19 -8.57
CA PHE A 28 2.42 -13.69 -9.65
C PHE A 28 3.01 -13.41 -11.03
N VAL A 29 3.70 -12.28 -11.19
CA VAL A 29 4.41 -11.93 -12.42
C VAL A 29 5.54 -12.90 -12.71
N PHE A 30 6.30 -13.28 -11.68
CA PHE A 30 7.43 -14.19 -11.81
C PHE A 30 6.99 -15.66 -11.95
N MET A 31 5.96 -16.09 -11.21
CA MET A 31 5.54 -17.49 -11.16
C MET A 31 4.50 -17.87 -12.23
N VAL A 32 3.64 -16.94 -12.63
CA VAL A 32 2.49 -17.25 -13.51
C VAL A 32 2.63 -16.56 -14.86
N SER A 33 2.66 -15.22 -14.89
CA SER A 33 2.74 -14.51 -16.16
C SER A 33 3.03 -13.01 -15.99
N PRO A 34 3.83 -12.38 -16.89
CA PRO A 34 4.02 -10.93 -16.93
C PRO A 34 2.73 -10.12 -17.06
N TRP A 35 1.66 -10.70 -17.62
CA TRP A 35 0.37 -10.04 -17.76
C TRP A 35 -0.26 -9.63 -16.42
N PHE A 36 0.14 -10.25 -15.30
CA PHE A 36 -0.29 -9.84 -13.97
C PHE A 36 0.16 -8.41 -13.60
N LEU A 37 1.17 -7.84 -14.27
CA LEU A 37 1.52 -6.42 -14.11
C LEU A 37 0.39 -5.48 -14.51
N LEU A 38 -0.42 -5.86 -15.50
CA LEU A 38 -1.51 -5.00 -15.99
C LEU A 38 -2.61 -4.80 -14.94
N ALA A 39 -2.88 -5.80 -14.11
CA ALA A 39 -3.88 -5.70 -13.05
C ALA A 39 -3.25 -5.37 -11.69
N GLY A 40 -2.13 -6.02 -11.36
CA GLY A 40 -1.43 -5.82 -10.09
C GLY A 40 -0.74 -4.46 -9.99
N GLY A 41 -0.17 -3.96 -11.08
CA GLY A 41 0.44 -2.63 -11.13
C GLY A 41 -0.53 -1.52 -10.72
N PRO A 42 -1.70 -1.38 -11.37
CA PRO A 42 -2.73 -0.42 -10.97
C PRO A 42 -3.25 -0.63 -9.54
N ALA A 43 -3.46 -1.88 -9.12
CA ALA A 43 -3.93 -2.18 -7.77
C ALA A 43 -2.91 -1.73 -6.70
N THR A 44 -1.63 -2.04 -6.89
CA THR A 44 -0.55 -1.62 -6.00
C THR A 44 -0.40 -0.10 -6.01
N ALA A 45 -0.46 0.54 -7.17
CA ALA A 45 -0.37 1.99 -7.31
C ALA A 45 -1.53 2.69 -6.57
N TRP A 46 -2.76 2.18 -6.69
CA TRP A 46 -3.93 2.72 -6.02
C TRP A 46 -3.85 2.60 -4.49
N LEU A 47 -3.41 1.46 -3.97
CA LEU A 47 -3.19 1.27 -2.53
C LEU A 47 -2.09 2.18 -2.00
N THR A 48 -1.00 2.33 -2.76
CA THR A 48 0.11 3.23 -2.42
C THR A 48 -0.35 4.69 -2.42
N TYR A 49 -1.14 5.10 -3.41
CA TYR A 49 -1.74 6.44 -3.46
C TYR A 49 -2.62 6.70 -2.24
N ARG A 50 -3.50 5.77 -1.87
CA ARG A 50 -4.34 5.90 -0.67
C ARG A 50 -3.53 5.95 0.62
N TRP A 51 -2.40 5.25 0.68
CA TRP A 51 -1.48 5.32 1.81
C TRP A 51 -0.82 6.71 1.90
N LEU A 52 -0.29 7.22 0.79
CA LEU A 52 0.34 8.55 0.71
C LEU A 52 -0.66 9.67 1.01
N GLN A 53 -1.87 9.60 0.45
CA GLN A 53 -2.95 10.55 0.72
C GLN A 53 -3.31 10.56 2.20
N TYR A 54 -3.48 9.38 2.81
CA TYR A 54 -3.75 9.28 4.25
C TYR A 54 -2.57 9.79 5.09
N ARG A 55 -1.33 9.64 4.65
CA ARG A 55 -0.19 10.27 5.33
C ARG A 55 -0.22 11.79 5.22
N ALA A 56 -0.58 12.32 4.06
CA ALA A 56 -0.65 13.75 3.79
C ALA A 56 -1.77 14.43 4.61
N GLU A 57 -2.97 13.85 4.64
CA GLU A 57 -4.12 14.38 5.40
C GLU A 57 -3.83 14.51 6.90
N TRP A 58 -3.04 13.58 7.45
CA TRP A 58 -2.75 13.52 8.88
C TRP A 58 -1.37 14.07 9.25
N GLY A 59 -0.64 14.65 8.29
CA GLY A 59 0.70 15.21 8.52
C GLY A 59 1.73 14.20 9.05
N LEU A 60 1.57 12.91 8.73
CA LEU A 60 2.38 11.84 9.28
C LEU A 60 3.76 11.78 8.62
N ARG A 61 4.73 12.45 9.22
CA ARG A 61 6.17 12.29 8.96
C ARG A 61 6.65 11.01 9.67
N PHE A 62 7.13 10.03 8.91
CA PHE A 62 7.84 8.85 9.41
C PHE A 62 9.33 9.12 9.24
#